data_AF-A0AA95H6M5-F1
#
_entry.id   AF-A0AA95H6M5-F1
#
_cell.length_a   1.000
_cell.length_b   1.000
_cell.length_c   1.000
_cell.angle_alpha   90.00
_cell.angle_beta   90.00
_cell.angle_gamma   90.00
#
_symmetry.space_group_name_H-M   'P 1'
#
loop_
_entity.id
_entity.type
_entity.pdbx_description
1 polymer ?
#
loop_
_entity_poly.entity_id
_entity_poly.type
_entity_poly.pdbx_seq_one_letter_code
_entity_poly.pdbx_strand_id
1 'polypeptide(L)'
;MTLPIIIDVTRLVARLLEGLIPSGIDRVSLEYVKYFQHQAYALVRVKTYWVILSKKDSFKIFCLLLSQRGKKAHIYYLVIKNIINYRKFEKAWLLNTGHSGLHLPSYKKQLVKNYYNPIFFIHDLIPITHPEYCRAGEDKKHDSRLYTAIMYHKVIIVNSLDTKTKLLEYAEKNNLNKPNVSVNFLGTKNFFNKVSYSAPLYNDSYFVILGTIEARKNHNLLLYIWRYLAETKCKHIPRLVIIGRRGWECESTIDLLDRCQIIKPYILEINNCSDNQLSQWLSYAKALLFPSFVEGYGMPLAEAYTLGVPVIASNLAVYKEFAKNIPDYIDPLDTFKWCKYILDYTKPNSILRNQQLERLKSFQPPSWTDHFAKLETYLTVEYE
;
A
#
# COMPACT_ATOMS: atom_id res chain seq x y z
N MET A 1 -2.21 30.19 -17.42
CA MET A 1 -2.16 28.90 -18.16
C MET A 1 -1.86 27.82 -17.14
N THR A 2 -2.61 26.72 -17.08
CA THR A 2 -2.32 25.65 -16.09
C THR A 2 -0.93 25.05 -16.35
N LEU A 3 -0.07 25.04 -15.32
CA LEU A 3 1.28 24.47 -15.42
C LEU A 3 1.23 22.99 -15.83
N PRO A 4 2.20 22.50 -16.64
CA PRO A 4 2.30 21.09 -16.99
C PRO A 4 2.42 20.20 -15.74
N ILE A 5 1.76 19.04 -15.76
CA ILE A 5 1.89 18.02 -14.71
C ILE A 5 2.86 16.94 -15.18
N ILE A 6 3.87 16.65 -14.38
CA ILE A 6 4.87 15.61 -14.61
C ILE A 6 4.72 14.55 -13.53
N ILE A 7 4.65 13.28 -13.91
CA ILE A 7 4.58 12.15 -12.98
C ILE A 7 5.88 11.34 -13.09
N ASP A 8 6.62 11.22 -11.99
CA ASP A 8 7.76 10.32 -11.90
C ASP A 8 7.25 8.86 -11.86
N VAL A 9 7.27 8.21 -13.03
CA VAL A 9 6.87 6.81 -13.20
C VAL A 9 8.06 5.86 -13.19
N THR A 10 9.26 6.33 -12.81
CA THR A 10 10.50 5.51 -12.83
C THR A 10 10.32 4.19 -12.09
N ARG A 11 9.70 4.23 -10.91
CA ARG A 11 9.45 3.02 -10.11
C ARG A 11 8.52 2.04 -10.83
N LEU A 12 7.41 2.54 -11.38
CA LEU A 12 6.44 1.71 -12.10
C LEU A 12 7.04 1.08 -13.36
N VAL A 13 7.85 1.85 -14.10
CA VAL A 13 8.57 1.35 -15.28
C VAL A 13 9.56 0.25 -14.89
N ALA A 14 10.34 0.43 -13.81
CA ALA A 14 11.25 -0.59 -13.32
C ALA A 14 10.51 -1.89 -12.94
N ARG A 15 9.41 -1.78 -12.18
CA ARG A 15 8.56 -2.93 -11.81
C ARG A 15 8.03 -3.68 -13.04
N LEU A 16 7.54 -2.96 -14.04
CA LEU A 16 7.04 -3.55 -15.28
C LEU A 16 8.16 -4.28 -16.06
N LEU A 17 9.36 -3.69 -16.13
CA LEU A 17 10.52 -4.32 -16.75
C LEU A 17 11.02 -5.56 -15.98
N GLU A 18 10.86 -5.59 -14.66
CA GLU A 18 11.15 -6.74 -13.80
C GLU A 18 10.06 -7.82 -13.87
N GLY A 19 8.90 -7.55 -14.48
CA GLY A 19 7.77 -8.48 -14.52
C GLY A 19 7.07 -8.65 -13.17
N LEU A 20 7.20 -7.67 -12.27
CA LEU A 20 6.62 -7.74 -10.93
C LEU A 20 5.20 -7.16 -10.92
N ILE A 21 4.27 -7.93 -10.34
CA ILE A 21 2.89 -7.47 -10.10
C ILE A 21 2.92 -6.25 -9.15
N PRO A 22 2.23 -5.14 -9.49
CA PRO A 22 2.11 -3.97 -8.62
C PRO A 22 1.48 -4.31 -7.28
N SER A 23 2.08 -3.82 -6.19
CA SER A 23 1.54 -3.98 -4.84
C SER A 23 1.77 -2.72 -4.00
N GLY A 24 0.96 -2.51 -2.96
CA GLY A 24 1.10 -1.38 -2.02
C GLY A 24 1.24 -0.03 -2.73
N ILE A 25 2.40 0.63 -2.54
CA ILE A 25 2.77 1.91 -3.14
C ILE A 25 2.56 1.93 -4.66
N ASP A 26 2.86 0.82 -5.37
CA ASP A 26 2.72 0.77 -6.82
C ASP A 26 1.26 0.92 -7.25
N ARG A 27 0.31 0.39 -6.46
CA ARG A 27 -1.13 0.55 -6.73
C ARG A 27 -1.55 2.01 -6.58
N VAL A 28 -1.05 2.71 -5.56
CA VAL A 28 -1.30 4.15 -5.38
C VAL A 28 -0.72 4.95 -6.55
N SER A 29 0.52 4.67 -6.96
CA SER A 29 1.13 5.33 -8.12
C SER A 29 0.36 5.08 -9.42
N LEU A 30 -0.24 3.90 -9.60
CA LEU A 30 -1.08 3.59 -10.75
C LEU A 30 -2.39 4.37 -10.76
N GLU A 31 -3.01 4.63 -9.61
CA GLU A 31 -4.23 5.46 -9.56
C GLU A 31 -3.93 6.91 -9.94
N TYR A 32 -2.75 7.44 -9.58
CA TYR A 32 -2.28 8.74 -10.08
C TYR A 32 -2.07 8.73 -11.59
N VAL A 33 -1.44 7.69 -12.13
CA VAL A 33 -1.29 7.54 -13.58
C VAL A 33 -2.66 7.49 -14.26
N LYS A 34 -3.60 6.69 -13.74
CA LYS A 34 -4.96 6.56 -14.27
C LYS A 34 -5.70 7.90 -14.28
N TYR A 35 -5.62 8.66 -13.20
CA TYR A 35 -6.31 9.94 -13.06
C TYR A 35 -5.75 10.99 -14.02
N PHE A 36 -4.42 11.08 -14.13
CA PHE A 36 -3.75 12.14 -14.88
C PHE A 36 -3.34 11.76 -16.31
N GLN A 37 -3.59 10.53 -16.77
CA GLN A 37 -3.02 9.99 -18.03
C GLN A 37 -3.24 10.86 -19.28
N HIS A 38 -4.34 11.61 -19.35
CA HIS A 38 -4.67 12.45 -20.51
C HIS A 38 -4.04 13.86 -20.45
N GLN A 39 -3.56 14.27 -19.29
CA GLN A 39 -3.05 15.63 -19.05
C GLN A 39 -1.57 15.69 -18.64
N ALA A 40 -1.03 14.60 -18.09
CA ALA A 40 0.34 14.58 -17.59
C ALA A 40 1.40 14.12 -18.60
N TYR A 41 2.64 14.45 -18.28
CA TYR A 41 3.86 13.96 -18.90
C TYR A 41 4.51 12.91 -17.99
N ALA A 42 5.03 11.84 -18.58
CA ALA A 42 5.76 10.82 -17.86
C ALA A 42 7.22 11.24 -17.72
N LEU A 43 7.74 11.17 -16.50
CA LEU A 43 9.17 11.27 -16.22
C LEU A 43 9.73 9.89 -15.89
N VAL A 44 10.75 9.50 -16.65
CA VAL A 44 11.53 8.28 -16.42
C VAL A 44 12.97 8.69 -16.18
N ARG A 45 13.55 8.22 -15.08
CA ARG A 45 14.95 8.51 -14.78
C ARG A 45 15.85 7.41 -15.30
N VAL A 46 16.91 7.82 -15.97
CA VAL A 46 17.95 6.94 -16.50
C VAL A 46 19.27 7.38 -15.89
N LYS A 47 19.80 6.57 -14.97
CA LYS A 47 20.93 6.95 -14.09
C LYS A 47 20.62 8.26 -13.34
N THR A 48 21.31 9.35 -13.66
CA THR A 48 21.15 10.68 -13.04
C THR A 48 20.30 11.65 -13.88
N TYR A 49 19.90 11.25 -15.09
CA TYR A 49 19.15 12.09 -16.02
C TYR A 49 17.64 11.90 -15.87
N TRP A 50 16.91 13.00 -15.99
CA TRP A 50 15.44 13.00 -16.06
C TRP A 50 15.02 13.06 -17.53
N VAL A 51 14.29 12.05 -17.98
CA VAL A 51 13.75 11.99 -19.34
C VAL A 51 12.25 12.24 -19.25
N ILE A 52 11.83 13.42 -19.71
CA ILE A 52 10.41 13.78 -19.80
C ILE A 52 9.93 13.39 -21.19
N LEU A 53 8.98 12.44 -21.25
CA LEU A 53 8.44 11.95 -22.51
C LEU A 53 7.49 12.98 -23.11
N SER A 54 7.37 13.02 -24.44
CA SER A 54 6.32 13.78 -25.13
C SER A 54 4.92 13.38 -24.64
N LYS A 55 3.89 14.24 -24.80
CA LYS A 55 2.52 13.91 -24.36
C LYS A 55 1.99 12.61 -24.98
N LYS A 56 2.26 12.39 -26.27
CA LYS A 56 1.90 11.15 -27.00
C LYS A 56 2.62 9.92 -26.46
N ASP A 57 3.93 10.02 -26.18
CA ASP A 57 4.70 8.88 -25.66
C ASP A 57 4.42 8.63 -24.16
N SER A 58 4.09 9.68 -23.41
CA SER A 58 3.62 9.61 -22.02
C SER A 58 2.31 8.84 -21.94
N PHE A 59 1.33 9.17 -22.80
CA PHE A 59 0.08 8.40 -22.85
C PHE A 59 0.33 6.92 -23.15
N LYS A 60 1.21 6.60 -24.11
CA LYS A 60 1.59 5.21 -24.41
C LYS A 60 2.20 4.50 -23.20
N ILE A 61 3.16 5.12 -22.51
CA ILE A 61 3.78 4.49 -21.34
C ILE A 61 2.76 4.31 -20.21
N PHE A 62 1.84 5.27 -20.00
CA PHE A 62 0.75 5.14 -19.05
C PHE A 62 -0.17 3.96 -19.40
N CYS A 63 -0.55 3.77 -20.67
CA CYS A 63 -1.33 2.59 -21.08
C CYS A 63 -0.61 1.27 -20.80
N LEU A 64 0.71 1.18 -21.01
CA LEU A 64 1.50 -0.01 -20.70
C LEU A 64 1.54 -0.27 -19.18
N LEU A 65 1.71 0.79 -18.39
CA LEU A 65 1.67 0.71 -16.93
C LEU A 65 0.28 0.30 -16.42
N LEU A 66 -0.81 0.86 -16.95
CA LEU A 66 -2.16 0.51 -16.48
C LEU A 66 -2.58 -0.89 -16.91
N SER A 67 -2.22 -1.31 -18.12
CA SER A 67 -2.54 -2.65 -18.61
C SER A 67 -1.62 -3.74 -18.03
N GLN A 68 -0.48 -3.35 -17.45
CA GLN A 68 0.58 -4.27 -17.01
C GLN A 68 1.05 -5.21 -18.13
N ARG A 69 0.90 -4.79 -19.40
CA ARG A 69 1.24 -5.55 -20.60
C ARG A 69 2.14 -4.70 -21.48
N GLY A 70 3.26 -5.27 -21.94
CA GLY A 70 4.17 -4.57 -22.84
C GLY A 70 5.47 -5.31 -23.10
N LYS A 71 5.98 -5.20 -24.33
CA LYS A 71 7.33 -5.71 -24.67
C LYS A 71 8.38 -4.74 -24.12
N LYS A 72 9.39 -5.24 -23.40
CA LYS A 72 10.49 -4.42 -22.84
C LYS A 72 11.14 -3.52 -23.90
N ALA A 73 11.36 -4.05 -25.10
CA ALA A 73 11.91 -3.30 -26.24
C ALA A 73 11.10 -2.05 -26.58
N HIS A 74 9.77 -2.09 -26.45
CA HIS A 74 8.92 -0.95 -26.73
C HIS A 74 9.07 0.15 -25.66
N ILE A 75 9.18 -0.25 -24.38
CA ILE A 75 9.45 0.69 -23.28
C ILE A 75 10.80 1.37 -23.49
N TYR A 76 11.85 0.61 -23.77
CA TYR A 76 13.17 1.17 -24.06
C TYR A 76 13.14 2.11 -25.27
N TYR A 77 12.46 1.74 -26.35
CA TYR A 77 12.29 2.60 -27.52
C TYR A 77 11.65 3.94 -27.15
N LEU A 78 10.56 3.94 -26.38
CA LEU A 78 9.89 5.18 -25.94
C LEU A 78 10.84 6.07 -25.12
N VAL A 79 11.61 5.48 -24.20
CA VAL A 79 12.57 6.23 -23.38
C VAL A 79 13.73 6.77 -24.21
N ILE A 80 14.39 5.94 -25.02
CA ILE A 80 15.54 6.32 -25.85
C ILE A 80 15.15 7.41 -26.85
N LYS A 81 13.99 7.28 -27.50
CA LYS A 81 13.45 8.30 -28.41
C LYS A 81 13.35 9.69 -27.74
N ASN A 82 12.99 9.74 -26.45
CA ASN A 82 12.85 10.99 -25.70
C ASN A 82 14.16 11.44 -25.02
N ILE A 83 15.17 10.58 -24.93
CA ILE A 83 16.55 11.03 -24.63
C ILE A 83 17.08 11.87 -25.79
N ILE A 84 16.86 11.40 -27.03
CA ILE A 84 17.30 12.11 -28.26
C ILE A 84 16.49 13.40 -28.43
N ASN A 85 15.17 13.34 -28.22
CA ASN A 85 14.29 14.50 -28.30
C ASN A 85 14.06 15.13 -26.92
N TYR A 86 15.13 15.62 -26.31
CA TYR A 86 15.11 16.14 -24.94
C TYR A 86 14.06 17.26 -24.78
N ARG A 87 13.32 17.22 -23.66
CA ARG A 87 12.31 18.21 -23.29
C ARG A 87 12.52 18.64 -21.85
N LYS A 88 12.30 19.92 -21.62
CA LYS A 88 12.28 20.54 -20.29
C LYS A 88 11.17 21.58 -20.26
N PHE A 89 10.57 21.77 -19.10
CA PHE A 89 9.67 22.87 -18.83
C PHE A 89 10.39 23.90 -17.95
N GLU A 90 10.03 25.17 -18.08
CA GLU A 90 10.54 26.21 -17.17
C GLU A 90 9.95 26.09 -15.77
N LYS A 91 8.64 25.82 -15.71
CA LYS A 91 7.89 25.50 -14.49
C LYS A 91 6.91 24.36 -14.78
N ALA A 92 6.71 23.50 -13.80
CA ALA A 92 5.79 22.37 -13.87
C ALA A 92 5.46 21.86 -12.47
N TRP A 93 4.34 21.16 -12.32
CA TRP A 93 4.06 20.32 -11.16
C TRP A 93 4.79 18.99 -11.30
N LEU A 94 5.51 18.55 -10.27
CA LEU A 94 6.19 17.25 -10.26
C LEU A 94 5.59 16.35 -9.19
N LEU A 95 4.87 15.31 -9.61
CA LEU A 95 4.30 14.29 -8.73
C LEU A 95 5.28 13.12 -8.59
N ASN A 96 5.74 12.85 -7.36
CA ASN A 96 6.50 11.63 -7.03
C ASN A 96 5.79 10.89 -5.90
N THR A 97 5.07 9.83 -6.27
CA THR A 97 4.28 9.02 -5.36
C THR A 97 4.99 7.75 -4.89
N GLY A 98 6.14 7.42 -5.47
CA GLY A 98 6.84 6.16 -5.24
C GLY A 98 8.09 6.25 -4.37
N HIS A 99 8.37 7.43 -3.80
CA HIS A 99 9.63 7.81 -3.13
C HIS A 99 10.91 7.60 -3.96
N SER A 100 10.76 7.33 -5.25
CA SER A 100 11.85 6.81 -6.06
C SER A 100 12.93 7.88 -6.14
N GLY A 101 14.16 7.51 -5.79
CA GLY A 101 15.36 8.36 -5.79
C GLY A 101 15.34 9.64 -4.94
N LEU A 102 14.35 9.88 -4.08
CA LEU A 102 14.39 11.02 -3.14
C LEU A 102 15.63 10.98 -2.22
N HIS A 103 16.16 9.80 -1.93
CA HIS A 103 17.40 9.63 -1.17
C HIS A 103 18.69 9.99 -1.94
N LEU A 104 18.61 10.18 -3.26
CA LEU A 104 19.78 10.35 -4.12
C LEU A 104 20.18 11.82 -4.24
N PRO A 105 21.47 12.18 -4.06
CA PRO A 105 21.95 13.55 -4.29
C PRO A 105 21.67 14.07 -5.71
N SER A 106 21.68 13.18 -6.71
CA SER A 106 21.36 13.54 -8.10
C SER A 106 19.91 14.02 -8.26
N TYR A 107 18.97 13.49 -7.49
CA TYR A 107 17.58 13.94 -7.52
C TYR A 107 17.43 15.36 -6.95
N LYS A 108 18.11 15.63 -5.82
CA LYS A 108 18.19 16.98 -5.24
C LYS A 108 18.73 18.00 -6.23
N LYS A 109 19.84 17.66 -6.92
CA LYS A 109 20.43 18.52 -7.96
C LYS A 109 19.44 18.82 -9.09
N GLN A 110 18.64 17.83 -9.50
CA GLN A 110 17.64 18.04 -10.55
C GLN A 110 16.44 18.86 -10.08
N LEU A 111 16.00 18.75 -8.82
CA LEU A 111 14.96 19.62 -8.28
C LEU A 111 15.39 21.09 -8.33
N VAL A 112 16.59 21.39 -7.84
CA VAL A 112 17.16 22.75 -7.85
C VAL A 112 17.31 23.30 -9.28
N LYS A 113 17.73 22.47 -10.23
CA LYS A 113 17.94 22.87 -11.64
C LYS A 113 16.65 23.20 -12.40
N ASN A 114 15.52 22.61 -12.00
CA ASN A 114 14.30 22.63 -12.83
C ASN A 114 13.18 23.54 -12.29
N TYR A 115 13.32 24.13 -11.09
CA TYR A 115 12.33 25.05 -10.50
C TYR A 115 10.87 24.54 -10.56
N TYR A 116 10.69 23.21 -10.50
CA TYR A 116 9.37 22.58 -10.47
C TYR A 116 8.73 22.73 -9.09
N ASN A 117 7.41 22.69 -9.05
CA ASN A 117 6.61 22.64 -7.82
C ASN A 117 6.41 21.16 -7.42
N PRO A 118 7.21 20.60 -6.48
CA PRO A 118 7.21 19.17 -6.23
C PRO A 118 6.11 18.81 -5.24
N ILE A 119 5.33 17.79 -5.57
CA ILE A 119 4.38 17.16 -4.68
C ILE A 119 4.87 15.74 -4.40
N PHE A 120 5.22 15.50 -3.15
CA PHE A 120 5.71 14.20 -2.69
C PHE A 120 4.62 13.48 -1.92
N PHE A 121 4.40 12.21 -2.22
CA PHE A 121 3.57 11.35 -1.38
C PHE A 121 4.46 10.61 -0.39
N ILE A 122 4.26 10.79 0.91
CA ILE A 122 4.88 10.00 1.98
C ILE A 122 3.87 8.98 2.52
N HIS A 123 4.14 7.69 2.30
CA HIS A 123 3.22 6.60 2.66
C HIS A 123 3.27 6.18 4.13
N ASP A 124 4.43 6.33 4.76
CA ASP A 124 4.65 6.01 6.17
C ASP A 124 6.02 6.52 6.62
N LEU A 125 6.22 6.51 7.94
CA LEU A 125 7.50 6.74 8.60
C LEU A 125 7.97 5.48 9.35
N ILE A 126 7.54 4.28 8.92
CA ILE A 126 7.88 3.02 9.60
C ILE A 126 9.40 2.82 9.67
N PRO A 127 10.19 3.05 8.61
CA PRO A 127 11.65 2.88 8.70
C PRO A 127 12.35 3.81 9.71
N ILE A 128 11.72 4.90 10.13
CA ILE A 128 12.26 5.81 11.16
C ILE A 128 11.72 5.48 12.55
N THR A 129 10.43 5.17 12.63
CA THR A 129 9.75 4.95 13.92
C THR A 129 9.91 3.54 14.46
N HIS A 130 10.08 2.56 13.57
CA HIS A 130 10.23 1.14 13.88
C HIS A 130 11.30 0.51 12.96
N PRO A 131 12.55 0.98 13.04
CA PRO A 131 13.65 0.48 12.21
C PRO A 131 13.89 -1.03 12.37
N GLU A 132 13.54 -1.61 13.53
CA GLU A 132 13.65 -3.04 13.83
C GLU A 132 12.81 -3.95 12.93
N TYR A 133 11.80 -3.41 12.24
CA TYR A 133 11.00 -4.16 11.27
C TYR A 133 11.47 -3.99 9.82
N CYS A 134 12.53 -3.22 9.60
CA CYS A 134 13.03 -2.87 8.27
C CYS A 134 14.39 -3.50 8.01
N ARG A 135 14.75 -3.63 6.73
CA ARG A 135 16.10 -4.08 6.37
C ARG A 135 17.14 -3.07 6.84
N ALA A 136 18.31 -3.56 7.22
CA ALA A 136 19.44 -2.73 7.59
C ALA A 136 19.69 -1.60 6.58
N GLY A 137 19.76 -0.36 7.06
CA GLY A 137 20.04 0.84 6.26
C GLY A 137 18.82 1.47 5.57
N GLU A 138 17.63 0.85 5.60
CA GLU A 138 16.43 1.52 5.08
C GLU A 138 16.01 2.72 5.95
N ASP A 139 16.35 2.73 7.23
CA ASP A 139 16.23 3.88 8.14
C ASP A 139 16.98 5.11 7.59
N LYS A 140 18.30 4.98 7.32
CA LYS A 140 19.14 6.07 6.79
C LYS A 140 18.69 6.53 5.41
N LYS A 141 18.27 5.57 4.58
CA LYS A 141 17.75 5.86 3.25
C LYS A 141 16.43 6.61 3.32
N HIS A 142 15.52 6.20 4.21
CA HIS A 142 14.24 6.86 4.41
C HIS A 142 14.41 8.24 5.02
N ASP A 143 15.36 8.40 5.95
CA ASP A 143 15.76 9.69 6.49
C ASP A 143 16.15 10.68 5.37
N SER A 144 17.02 10.26 4.45
CA SER A 144 17.38 11.07 3.28
C SER A 144 16.19 11.37 2.35
N ARG A 145 15.21 10.45 2.23
CA ARG A 145 13.96 10.69 1.47
C ARG A 145 13.12 11.77 2.15
N LEU A 146 12.91 11.67 3.47
CA LEU A 146 12.11 12.60 4.26
C LEU A 146 12.72 13.98 4.27
N TYR A 147 14.04 14.09 4.52
CA TYR A 147 14.77 15.34 4.42
C TYR A 147 14.56 16.01 3.06
N THR A 148 14.72 15.24 1.97
CA THR A 148 14.51 15.77 0.60
C THR A 148 13.07 16.21 0.38
N ALA A 149 12.10 15.43 0.85
CA ALA A 149 10.69 15.80 0.72
C ALA A 149 10.39 17.11 1.46
N ILE A 150 10.83 17.23 2.71
CA ILE A 150 10.61 18.43 3.54
C ILE A 150 11.34 19.65 2.98
N MET A 151 12.57 19.52 2.51
CA MET A 151 13.34 20.67 2.01
C MET A 151 12.82 21.24 0.69
N TYR A 152 12.20 20.42 -0.17
CA TYR A 152 11.89 20.81 -1.54
C TYR A 152 10.41 20.73 -1.92
N HIS A 153 9.51 20.28 -1.03
CA HIS A 153 8.09 20.21 -1.36
C HIS A 153 7.48 21.58 -1.65
N LYS A 154 6.51 21.60 -2.57
CA LYS A 154 5.41 22.56 -2.54
C LYS A 154 4.30 22.07 -1.61
N VAL A 155 4.02 20.77 -1.65
CA VAL A 155 3.07 20.06 -0.78
C VAL A 155 3.56 18.64 -0.54
N ILE A 156 3.40 18.13 0.70
CA ILE A 156 3.56 16.71 1.00
C ILE A 156 2.17 16.11 1.21
N ILE A 157 1.86 15.05 0.48
CA ILE A 157 0.65 14.25 0.68
C ILE A 157 1.00 13.09 1.59
N VAL A 158 0.15 12.82 2.57
CA VAL A 158 0.19 11.61 3.40
C VAL A 158 -1.15 10.90 3.37
N ASN A 159 -1.13 9.59 3.66
CA ASN A 159 -2.32 8.74 3.65
C ASN A 159 -3.11 8.73 4.96
N SER A 160 -2.56 9.27 6.05
CA SER A 160 -3.19 9.26 7.37
C SER A 160 -2.79 10.46 8.22
N LEU A 161 -3.62 10.81 9.20
CA LEU A 161 -3.32 11.80 10.22
C LEU A 161 -2.17 11.31 11.11
N ASP A 162 -2.12 10.03 11.45
CA ASP A 162 -0.99 9.41 12.17
C ASP A 162 0.34 9.63 11.43
N THR A 163 0.38 9.40 10.10
CA THR A 163 1.59 9.69 9.30
C THR A 163 1.90 11.18 9.25
N LYS A 164 0.89 12.07 9.19
CA LYS A 164 1.10 13.52 9.28
C LYS A 164 1.76 13.89 10.60
N THR A 165 1.23 13.43 11.72
CA THR A 165 1.74 13.73 13.06
C THR A 165 3.20 13.29 13.18
N LYS A 166 3.52 12.05 12.81
CA LYS A 166 4.89 11.52 12.82
C LYS A 166 5.84 12.32 11.91
N LEU A 167 5.36 12.78 10.74
CA LEU A 167 6.15 13.62 9.84
C LEU A 167 6.47 14.99 10.44
N LEU A 168 5.51 15.59 11.14
CA LEU A 168 5.70 16.87 11.83
C LEU A 168 6.67 16.73 13.01
N GLU A 169 6.52 15.68 13.82
CA GLU A 169 7.46 15.33 14.90
C GLU A 169 8.88 15.08 14.37
N TYR A 170 9.00 14.38 13.24
CA TYR A 170 10.28 14.19 12.58
C TYR A 170 10.91 15.52 12.14
N ALA A 171 10.13 16.43 11.55
CA ALA A 171 10.62 17.74 11.13
C ALA A 171 11.11 18.55 12.33
N GLU A 172 10.33 18.58 13.41
CA GLU A 172 10.67 19.28 14.65
C GLU A 172 11.95 18.71 15.29
N LYS A 173 12.03 17.39 15.47
CA LYS A 173 13.21 16.72 16.03
C LYS A 173 14.50 17.00 15.25
N ASN A 174 14.40 17.24 13.94
CA ASN A 174 15.54 17.53 13.07
C ASN A 174 15.74 19.03 12.81
N ASN A 175 15.06 19.92 13.54
CA ASN A 175 15.12 21.38 13.36
C ASN A 175 14.83 21.82 11.91
N LEU A 176 13.89 21.15 11.24
CA LEU A 176 13.43 21.48 9.90
C LEU A 176 12.17 22.35 9.95
N ASN A 177 12.00 23.18 8.93
CA ASN A 177 10.77 23.96 8.77
C ASN A 177 9.55 23.03 8.68
N LYS A 178 8.46 23.44 9.32
CA LYS A 178 7.19 22.71 9.31
C LYS A 178 6.68 22.58 7.86
N PRO A 179 6.56 21.36 7.31
CA PRO A 179 6.11 21.19 5.93
C PRO A 179 4.61 21.49 5.77
N ASN A 180 4.22 21.94 4.58
CA ASN A 180 2.83 21.99 4.14
C ASN A 180 2.35 20.57 3.81
N VAL A 181 1.49 20.00 4.67
CA VAL A 181 1.05 18.60 4.59
C VAL A 181 -0.46 18.49 4.40
N SER A 182 -0.86 17.78 3.34
CA SER A 182 -2.23 17.37 3.06
C SER A 182 -2.48 15.91 3.42
N VAL A 183 -3.57 15.64 4.12
CA VAL A 183 -3.99 14.27 4.46
C VAL A 183 -5.05 13.80 3.45
N ASN A 184 -4.63 12.90 2.58
CA ASN A 184 -5.47 12.35 1.53
C ASN A 184 -5.55 10.82 1.71
N PHE A 185 -6.67 10.37 2.29
CA PHE A 185 -6.96 8.96 2.46
C PHE A 185 -6.93 8.22 1.12
N LEU A 186 -6.46 6.98 1.14
CA LEU A 186 -6.36 6.16 -0.07
C LEU A 186 -7.75 5.61 -0.40
N GLY A 187 -8.18 5.80 -1.64
CA GLY A 187 -9.42 5.21 -2.10
C GLY A 187 -9.36 3.68 -2.14
N THR A 188 -10.47 3.01 -1.88
CA THR A 188 -10.59 1.59 -2.21
C THR A 188 -10.97 1.42 -3.69
N LYS A 189 -10.52 0.34 -4.33
CA LYS A 189 -11.05 0.00 -5.66
C LYS A 189 -12.54 -0.34 -5.54
N ASN A 190 -13.32 0.08 -6.53
CA ASN A 190 -14.69 -0.40 -6.68
C ASN A 190 -14.64 -1.88 -7.11
N PHE A 191 -14.56 -2.78 -6.14
CA PHE A 191 -14.76 -4.22 -6.37
C PHE A 191 -16.23 -4.55 -6.71
N PHE A 192 -17.11 -3.55 -6.72
CA PHE A 192 -18.54 -3.64 -7.01
C PHE A 192 -18.91 -4.13 -8.42
N ASN A 193 -17.94 -4.38 -9.30
CA ASN A 193 -18.17 -5.34 -10.37
C ASN A 193 -18.27 -6.72 -9.72
N LYS A 194 -19.47 -7.02 -9.19
CA LYS A 194 -19.93 -8.33 -8.74
C LYS A 194 -19.82 -9.30 -9.92
N VAL A 195 -18.60 -9.77 -10.20
CA VAL A 195 -18.44 -11.07 -10.80
C VAL A 195 -19.03 -12.02 -9.76
N SER A 196 -20.00 -12.83 -10.16
CA SER A 196 -20.39 -13.98 -9.35
C SER A 196 -19.17 -14.88 -9.27
N TYR A 197 -18.32 -14.65 -8.28
CA TYR A 197 -17.16 -15.48 -8.07
C TYR A 197 -17.69 -16.84 -7.62
N SER A 198 -17.30 -17.91 -8.30
CA SER A 198 -17.50 -19.24 -7.72
C SER A 198 -16.86 -19.25 -6.33
N ALA A 199 -17.47 -19.96 -5.38
CA ALA A 199 -16.79 -20.20 -4.10
C ALA A 199 -15.41 -20.83 -4.42
N PRO A 200 -14.33 -20.43 -3.71
CA PRO A 200 -13.09 -21.20 -3.75
C PRO A 200 -13.42 -22.67 -3.50
N LEU A 201 -12.67 -23.60 -4.10
CA LEU A 201 -12.91 -25.06 -4.08
C LEU A 201 -12.92 -25.70 -2.66
N TYR A 202 -12.86 -24.90 -1.61
CA TYR A 202 -12.83 -25.34 -0.22
C TYR A 202 -14.20 -25.10 0.44
N ASN A 203 -14.85 -26.20 0.84
CA ASN A 203 -16.05 -26.17 1.69
C ASN A 203 -15.74 -25.78 3.15
N ASP A 204 -14.46 -25.67 3.52
CA ASP A 204 -14.03 -25.37 4.88
C ASP A 204 -14.09 -23.87 5.18
N SER A 205 -14.45 -23.52 6.42
CA SER A 205 -14.34 -22.14 6.91
C SER A 205 -12.87 -21.68 6.94
N TYR A 206 -12.60 -20.46 6.46
CA TYR A 206 -11.24 -19.92 6.44
C TYR A 206 -11.18 -18.44 6.79
N PHE A 207 -9.99 -18.03 7.21
CA PHE A 207 -9.60 -16.64 7.44
C PHE A 207 -8.52 -16.23 6.46
N VAL A 208 -8.42 -14.93 6.18
CA VAL A 208 -7.39 -14.39 5.29
C VAL A 208 -6.47 -13.48 6.09
N ILE A 209 -5.16 -13.56 5.86
CA ILE A 209 -4.21 -12.49 6.17
C ILE A 209 -3.61 -11.99 4.86
N LEU A 210 -3.58 -10.66 4.67
CA LEU A 210 -3.19 -10.02 3.41
C LEU A 210 -1.95 -9.13 3.56
N GLY A 211 -0.93 -9.46 2.77
CA GLY A 211 0.29 -8.68 2.59
C GLY A 211 1.55 -9.51 2.68
N THR A 212 2.68 -8.91 2.32
CA THR A 212 4.00 -9.54 2.45
C THR A 212 4.21 -10.06 3.87
N ILE A 213 4.74 -11.27 4.00
CA ILE A 213 5.13 -11.85 5.28
C ILE A 213 6.35 -11.08 5.79
N GLU A 214 6.12 -10.28 6.82
CA GLU A 214 7.09 -9.37 7.44
C GLU A 214 6.82 -9.34 8.95
N ALA A 215 7.86 -9.14 9.77
CA ALA A 215 7.78 -9.17 11.23
C ALA A 215 6.66 -8.26 11.79
N ARG A 216 6.56 -7.01 11.30
CA ARG A 216 5.56 -6.03 11.73
C ARG A 216 4.10 -6.48 11.53
N LYS A 217 3.84 -7.41 10.61
CA LYS A 217 2.48 -7.90 10.33
C LYS A 217 2.05 -9.03 11.25
N ASN A 218 2.98 -9.54 12.07
CA ASN A 218 2.73 -10.49 13.14
C ASN A 218 2.09 -11.81 12.68
N HIS A 219 2.57 -12.36 11.57
CA HIS A 219 2.15 -13.68 11.08
C HIS A 219 2.42 -14.78 12.11
N ASN A 220 3.50 -14.64 12.90
CA ASN A 220 3.86 -15.57 13.98
C ASN A 220 2.72 -15.81 14.97
N LEU A 221 2.03 -14.76 15.42
CA LEU A 221 0.86 -14.90 16.31
C LEU A 221 -0.15 -15.89 15.75
N LEU A 222 -0.50 -15.75 14.47
CA LEU A 222 -1.48 -16.63 13.83
C LEU A 222 -0.93 -18.05 13.71
N LEU A 223 0.33 -18.24 13.28
CA LEU A 223 0.90 -19.58 13.16
C LEU A 223 0.96 -20.30 14.52
N TYR A 224 1.24 -19.59 15.61
CA TYR A 224 1.20 -20.17 16.96
C TYR A 224 -0.21 -20.54 17.39
N ILE A 225 -1.22 -19.73 17.07
CA ILE A 225 -2.63 -20.07 17.32
C ILE A 225 -3.01 -21.34 16.56
N TRP A 226 -2.66 -21.44 15.27
CA TRP A 226 -2.98 -22.62 14.47
C TRP A 226 -2.25 -23.87 14.97
N ARG A 227 -1.01 -23.73 15.41
CA ARG A 227 -0.26 -24.81 16.06
C ARG A 227 -0.96 -25.28 17.33
N TYR A 228 -1.34 -24.35 18.20
CA TYR A 228 -2.07 -24.66 19.43
C TYR A 228 -3.39 -25.38 19.16
N LEU A 229 -4.18 -24.92 18.19
CA LEU A 229 -5.45 -25.57 17.81
C LEU A 229 -5.23 -27.01 17.31
N ALA A 230 -4.15 -27.24 16.56
CA ALA A 230 -3.81 -28.56 16.04
C ALA A 230 -3.30 -29.50 17.14
N GLU A 231 -2.44 -29.03 18.04
CA GLU A 231 -1.91 -29.80 19.17
C GLU A 231 -3.00 -30.19 20.18
N THR A 232 -3.97 -29.29 20.41
CA THR A 232 -5.12 -29.54 21.30
C THR A 232 -6.24 -30.37 20.67
N LYS A 233 -6.04 -30.86 19.43
CA LYS A 233 -7.01 -31.67 18.66
C LYS A 233 -8.40 -31.02 18.59
N CYS A 234 -8.44 -29.70 18.36
CA CYS A 234 -9.69 -28.99 18.12
C CYS A 234 -10.45 -29.66 16.96
N LYS A 235 -11.75 -29.97 17.15
CA LYS A 235 -12.54 -30.76 16.19
C LYS A 235 -12.68 -30.10 14.81
N HIS A 236 -12.71 -28.77 14.77
CA HIS A 236 -12.95 -28.00 13.55
C HIS A 236 -11.98 -26.83 13.46
N ILE A 237 -10.77 -27.09 12.96
CA ILE A 237 -9.74 -26.07 12.77
C ILE A 237 -10.02 -25.35 11.45
N PRO A 238 -10.29 -24.03 11.45
CA PRO A 238 -10.45 -23.28 10.20
C PRO A 238 -9.13 -23.20 9.45
N ARG A 239 -9.18 -22.99 8.13
CA ARG A 239 -7.97 -22.73 7.35
C ARG A 239 -7.49 -21.28 7.53
N LEU A 240 -6.18 -21.06 7.44
CA LEU A 240 -5.58 -19.73 7.27
C LEU A 240 -5.04 -19.61 5.85
N VAL A 241 -5.59 -18.65 5.10
CA VAL A 241 -5.10 -18.28 3.78
C VAL A 241 -4.18 -17.07 3.91
N ILE A 242 -2.90 -17.27 3.61
CA ILE A 242 -1.88 -16.23 3.64
C ILE A 242 -1.69 -15.73 2.21
N ILE A 243 -2.15 -14.52 1.92
CA ILE A 243 -2.04 -13.91 0.59
C ILE A 243 -0.94 -12.85 0.62
N GLY A 244 0.20 -13.16 0.02
CA GLY A 244 1.35 -12.26 -0.01
C GLY A 244 2.64 -13.02 -0.19
N ARG A 245 3.72 -12.28 -0.47
CA ARG A 245 5.05 -12.86 -0.69
C ARG A 245 5.79 -13.03 0.62
N ARG A 246 6.68 -14.01 0.70
CA ARG A 246 7.67 -14.10 1.78
C ARG A 246 8.63 -12.91 1.71
N GLY A 247 8.85 -12.23 2.83
CA GLY A 247 9.53 -10.94 2.88
C GLY A 247 10.74 -10.90 3.82
N TRP A 248 10.85 -9.75 4.48
CA TRP A 248 11.94 -9.22 5.33
C TRP A 248 12.02 -9.86 6.70
N GLU A 249 13.21 -10.20 7.23
CA GLU A 249 13.42 -10.37 8.69
C GLU A 249 12.34 -11.25 9.35
N CYS A 250 11.99 -12.37 8.72
CA CYS A 250 10.87 -13.23 9.10
C CYS A 250 11.21 -14.72 9.06
N GLU A 251 12.49 -15.05 9.27
CA GLU A 251 13.04 -16.40 9.26
C GLU A 251 12.27 -17.32 10.20
N SER A 252 11.94 -16.84 11.41
CA SER A 252 11.12 -17.59 12.37
C SER A 252 9.73 -17.95 11.83
N THR A 253 9.08 -17.03 11.12
CA THR A 253 7.78 -17.26 10.48
C THR A 253 7.91 -18.26 9.34
N ILE A 254 8.93 -18.10 8.51
CA ILE A 254 9.20 -18.98 7.36
C ILE A 254 9.50 -20.40 7.85
N ASP A 255 10.33 -20.56 8.89
CA ASP A 255 10.65 -21.86 9.46
C ASP A 255 9.42 -22.56 10.04
N LEU A 256 8.49 -21.82 10.68
CA LEU A 256 7.21 -22.37 11.11
C LEU A 256 6.38 -22.88 9.92
N LEU A 257 6.28 -22.10 8.84
CA LEU A 257 5.54 -22.50 7.64
C LEU A 257 6.11 -23.77 6.99
N ASP A 258 7.43 -23.84 6.87
CA ASP A 258 8.09 -24.91 6.12
C ASP A 258 8.24 -26.21 6.91
N ARG A 259 8.55 -26.09 8.22
CA ARG A 259 8.98 -27.23 9.04
C ARG A 259 7.90 -27.76 9.98
N CYS A 260 6.91 -26.95 10.38
CA CYS A 260 5.87 -27.36 11.32
C CYS A 260 4.79 -28.21 10.63
N GLN A 261 4.94 -29.54 10.65
CA GLN A 261 4.02 -30.43 9.90
C GLN A 261 2.58 -30.39 10.42
N ILE A 262 2.37 -30.12 11.72
CA ILE A 262 1.04 -30.18 12.34
C ILE A 262 0.09 -29.08 11.82
N ILE A 263 0.62 -27.95 11.36
CA ILE A 263 -0.20 -26.85 10.83
C ILE A 263 -0.44 -26.95 9.32
N LYS A 264 0.40 -27.68 8.58
CA LYS A 264 0.35 -27.73 7.09
C LYS A 264 -1.03 -28.03 6.49
N PRO A 265 -1.85 -28.94 7.04
CA PRO A 265 -3.19 -29.19 6.50
C PRO A 265 -4.13 -27.97 6.52
N TYR A 266 -3.82 -26.98 7.36
CA TYR A 266 -4.68 -25.82 7.64
C TYR A 266 -4.15 -24.51 7.05
N ILE A 267 -2.93 -24.48 6.51
CA ILE A 267 -2.33 -23.26 5.95
C ILE A 267 -2.30 -23.32 4.42
N LEU A 268 -2.75 -22.25 3.77
CA LEU A 268 -2.65 -22.07 2.32
C LEU A 268 -1.89 -20.77 2.01
N GLU A 269 -0.70 -20.88 1.42
CA GLU A 269 0.09 -19.73 0.95
C GLU A 269 -0.23 -19.40 -0.51
N ILE A 270 -0.54 -18.13 -0.78
CA ILE A 270 -0.82 -17.59 -2.12
C ILE A 270 0.11 -16.41 -2.39
N ASN A 271 1.23 -16.71 -3.06
CA ASN A 271 2.30 -15.74 -3.30
C ASN A 271 2.00 -14.73 -4.41
N ASN A 272 1.14 -15.08 -5.36
CA ASN A 272 0.72 -14.22 -6.46
C ASN A 272 -0.80 -14.32 -6.59
N CYS A 273 -1.48 -13.22 -6.30
CA CYS A 273 -2.94 -13.14 -6.32
C CYS A 273 -3.33 -11.91 -7.14
N SER A 274 -4.08 -12.13 -8.22
CA SER A 274 -4.69 -11.01 -8.96
C SER A 274 -5.75 -10.31 -8.11
N ASP A 275 -6.09 -9.06 -8.42
CA ASP A 275 -7.16 -8.34 -7.71
C ASP A 275 -8.49 -9.14 -7.72
N ASN A 276 -8.83 -9.82 -8.83
CA ASN A 276 -10.03 -10.66 -8.92
C ASN A 276 -9.98 -11.87 -7.98
N GLN A 277 -8.85 -12.58 -7.95
CA GLN A 277 -8.65 -13.70 -7.02
C GLN A 277 -8.67 -13.22 -5.57
N LEU A 278 -8.08 -12.05 -5.29
CA LEU A 278 -8.08 -11.45 -3.97
C LEU A 278 -9.52 -11.14 -3.52
N SER A 279 -10.33 -10.53 -4.38
CA SER A 279 -11.75 -10.29 -4.11
C SER A 279 -12.50 -11.58 -3.83
N GLN A 280 -12.26 -12.63 -4.62
CA GLN A 280 -12.86 -13.95 -4.40
C GLN A 280 -12.48 -14.51 -3.03
N TRP A 281 -11.19 -14.54 -2.68
CA TRP A 281 -10.72 -15.04 -1.40
C TRP A 281 -11.29 -14.24 -0.22
N LEU A 282 -11.32 -12.92 -0.31
CA LEU A 282 -11.89 -12.10 0.75
C LEU A 282 -13.40 -12.30 0.87
N SER A 283 -14.15 -12.31 -0.24
CA SER A 283 -15.63 -12.35 -0.23
C SER A 283 -16.23 -13.55 0.49
N TYR A 284 -15.51 -14.68 0.53
CA TYR A 284 -15.96 -15.91 1.21
C TYR A 284 -15.24 -16.16 2.56
N ALA A 285 -14.33 -15.28 2.98
CA ALA A 285 -13.63 -15.41 4.25
C ALA A 285 -14.56 -15.16 5.45
N LYS A 286 -14.30 -15.84 6.57
CA LYS A 286 -14.98 -15.55 7.85
C LYS A 286 -14.63 -14.16 8.37
N ALA A 287 -13.36 -13.79 8.27
CA ALA A 287 -12.83 -12.46 8.48
C ALA A 287 -11.45 -12.30 7.84
N LEU A 288 -11.03 -11.06 7.60
CA LEU A 288 -9.62 -10.70 7.49
C LEU A 288 -9.00 -10.63 8.90
N LEU A 289 -7.83 -11.22 9.08
CA LEU A 289 -7.00 -11.09 10.29
C LEU A 289 -5.90 -10.08 10.01
N PHE A 290 -5.82 -9.04 10.85
CA PHE A 290 -4.88 -7.95 10.67
C PHE A 290 -4.11 -7.61 11.96
N PRO A 291 -3.28 -8.53 12.48
CA PRO A 291 -2.62 -8.44 13.79
C PRO A 291 -1.36 -7.58 13.78
N SER A 292 -1.26 -6.58 12.89
CA SER A 292 -0.03 -5.80 12.71
C SER A 292 0.35 -4.97 13.93
N PHE A 293 1.65 -4.86 14.20
CA PHE A 293 2.22 -3.94 15.19
C PHE A 293 2.21 -2.49 14.71
N VAL A 294 2.48 -2.29 13.41
CA VAL A 294 2.47 -0.97 12.78
C VAL A 294 2.09 -1.06 11.30
N GLU A 295 1.31 -0.09 10.83
CA GLU A 295 0.91 0.09 9.44
C GLU A 295 0.91 1.59 9.09
N GLY A 296 1.15 1.92 7.82
CA GLY A 296 1.04 3.30 7.33
C GLY A 296 -0.39 3.75 7.04
N TYR A 297 -1.25 2.80 6.67
CA TYR A 297 -2.67 3.06 6.39
C TYR A 297 -3.58 1.88 6.75
N GLY A 298 -3.29 0.69 6.21
CA GLY A 298 -4.19 -0.46 6.33
C GLY A 298 -5.15 -0.63 5.15
N MET A 299 -4.66 -0.43 3.92
CA MET A 299 -5.44 -0.67 2.69
C MET A 299 -6.15 -2.05 2.68
N PRO A 300 -5.54 -3.17 3.13
CA PRO A 300 -6.24 -4.46 3.26
C PRO A 300 -7.55 -4.42 4.05
N LEU A 301 -7.58 -3.65 5.14
CA LEU A 301 -8.78 -3.51 5.98
C LEU A 301 -9.89 -2.80 5.20
N ALA A 302 -9.55 -1.68 4.55
CA ALA A 302 -10.50 -0.94 3.73
C ALA A 302 -11.06 -1.81 2.58
N GLU A 303 -10.21 -2.61 1.94
CA GLU A 303 -10.60 -3.53 0.86
C GLU A 303 -11.55 -4.64 1.35
N ALA A 304 -11.27 -5.25 2.51
CA ALA A 304 -12.15 -6.24 3.12
C ALA A 304 -13.53 -5.63 3.42
N TYR A 305 -13.59 -4.41 3.94
CA TYR A 305 -14.84 -3.74 4.25
C TYR A 305 -15.65 -3.35 3.02
N THR A 306 -15.01 -2.91 1.92
CA THR A 306 -15.70 -2.70 0.65
C THR A 306 -16.33 -3.99 0.10
N LEU A 307 -15.82 -5.16 0.49
CA LEU A 307 -16.39 -6.47 0.16
C LEU A 307 -17.40 -7.00 1.19
N GLY A 308 -17.70 -6.24 2.25
CA GLY A 308 -18.59 -6.69 3.32
C GLY A 308 -17.99 -7.76 4.23
N VAL A 309 -16.66 -7.88 4.25
CA VAL A 309 -15.93 -8.92 4.99
C VAL A 309 -15.57 -8.39 6.39
N PRO A 310 -15.91 -9.12 7.47
CA PRO A 310 -15.51 -8.77 8.83
C PRO A 310 -13.98 -8.67 8.98
N VAL A 311 -13.49 -7.86 9.92
CA VAL A 311 -12.05 -7.69 10.20
C VAL A 311 -11.77 -7.78 11.69
N ILE A 312 -10.85 -8.66 12.09
CA ILE A 312 -10.24 -8.69 13.42
C ILE A 312 -8.86 -8.06 13.28
N ALA A 313 -8.60 -6.95 13.99
CA ALA A 313 -7.41 -6.13 13.77
C ALA A 313 -6.72 -5.72 15.07
N SER A 314 -5.43 -5.38 14.98
CA SER A 314 -4.75 -4.66 16.05
C SER A 314 -5.35 -3.27 16.28
N ASN A 315 -5.33 -2.77 17.52
CA ASN A 315 -5.86 -1.46 17.90
C ASN A 315 -4.94 -0.28 17.48
N LEU A 316 -4.69 -0.11 16.18
CA LEU A 316 -3.82 0.97 15.68
C LEU A 316 -4.60 2.28 15.44
N ALA A 317 -3.96 3.42 15.74
CA ALA A 317 -4.56 4.75 15.54
C ALA A 317 -5.00 4.97 14.09
N VAL A 318 -4.14 4.57 13.14
CA VAL A 318 -4.40 4.72 11.70
C VAL A 318 -5.67 4.01 11.22
N TYR A 319 -6.05 2.89 11.84
CA TYR A 319 -7.29 2.19 11.47
C TYR A 319 -8.52 2.96 11.95
N LYS A 320 -8.46 3.60 13.13
CA LYS A 320 -9.58 4.35 13.70
C LYS A 320 -10.00 5.54 12.83
N GLU A 321 -9.06 6.11 12.08
CA GLU A 321 -9.29 7.26 11.21
C GLU A 321 -10.37 7.01 10.15
N PHE A 322 -10.42 5.79 9.58
CA PHE A 322 -11.40 5.44 8.55
C PHE A 322 -12.34 4.30 8.94
N ALA A 323 -11.88 3.35 9.77
CA ALA A 323 -12.65 2.18 10.19
C ALA A 323 -13.40 2.38 11.51
N LYS A 324 -13.10 3.46 12.26
CA LYS A 324 -13.74 3.81 13.54
C LYS A 324 -13.78 2.61 14.49
N ASN A 325 -14.95 2.26 15.03
CA ASN A 325 -15.21 1.14 15.95
C ASN A 325 -15.77 -0.11 15.24
N ILE A 326 -15.66 -0.20 13.90
CA ILE A 326 -16.18 -1.35 13.16
C ILE A 326 -15.33 -2.60 13.42
N PRO A 327 -13.97 -2.56 13.31
CA PRO A 327 -13.13 -3.73 13.58
C PRO A 327 -13.30 -4.24 15.01
N ASP A 328 -13.16 -5.54 15.19
CA ASP A 328 -12.96 -6.12 16.51
C ASP A 328 -11.49 -5.95 16.84
N TYR A 329 -11.19 -4.91 17.61
CA TYR A 329 -9.83 -4.57 17.99
C TYR A 329 -9.32 -5.46 19.13
N ILE A 330 -8.19 -6.11 18.89
CA ILE A 330 -7.50 -6.98 19.85
C ILE A 330 -6.05 -6.53 19.94
N ASP A 331 -5.46 -6.57 21.12
CA ASP A 331 -4.02 -6.32 21.26
C ASP A 331 -3.23 -7.36 20.43
N PRO A 332 -2.23 -6.97 19.61
CA PRO A 332 -1.45 -7.92 18.81
C PRO A 332 -0.69 -8.98 19.63
N LEU A 333 -0.58 -8.82 20.96
CA LEU A 333 0.06 -9.77 21.86
C LEU A 333 -0.93 -10.67 22.62
N ASP A 334 -2.24 -10.36 22.59
CA ASP A 334 -3.28 -11.12 23.30
C ASP A 334 -3.71 -12.38 22.52
N THR A 335 -2.81 -13.36 22.52
CA THR A 335 -2.98 -14.63 21.80
C THR A 335 -4.27 -15.35 22.16
N PHE A 336 -4.66 -15.32 23.44
CA PHE A 336 -5.88 -15.97 23.92
C PHE A 336 -7.13 -15.32 23.34
N LYS A 337 -7.20 -13.99 23.32
CA LYS A 337 -8.35 -13.27 22.76
C LYS A 337 -8.42 -13.41 21.24
N TRP A 338 -7.29 -13.38 20.53
CA TRP A 338 -7.26 -13.70 19.09
C TRP A 338 -7.83 -15.09 18.82
N CYS A 339 -7.34 -16.11 19.54
CA CYS A 339 -7.83 -17.49 19.40
C CYS A 339 -9.34 -17.59 19.69
N LYS A 340 -9.81 -16.97 20.78
CA LYS A 340 -11.23 -16.91 21.15
C LYS A 340 -12.09 -16.32 20.04
N TYR A 341 -11.69 -15.19 19.47
CA TYR A 341 -12.45 -14.54 18.40
C TYR A 341 -12.42 -15.37 17.12
N ILE A 342 -11.26 -15.89 16.72
CA ILE A 342 -11.14 -16.77 15.54
C ILE A 342 -12.11 -17.96 15.65
N LEU A 343 -12.15 -18.65 16.80
CA LEU A 343 -13.07 -19.76 17.02
C LEU A 343 -14.54 -19.33 17.16
N ASP A 344 -14.81 -18.12 17.64
CA ASP A 344 -16.18 -17.61 17.68
C ASP A 344 -16.71 -17.35 16.27
N TYR A 345 -15.91 -16.68 15.42
CA TYR A 345 -16.27 -16.33 14.04
C TYR A 345 -16.54 -17.54 13.13
N THR A 346 -16.10 -18.75 13.49
CA THR A 346 -16.43 -19.98 12.74
C THR A 346 -17.84 -20.50 13.03
N LYS A 347 -18.45 -20.14 14.17
CA LYS A 347 -19.78 -20.62 14.57
C LYS A 347 -20.86 -20.08 13.62
N PRO A 348 -21.86 -20.89 13.23
CA PRO A 348 -22.99 -20.43 12.40
C PRO A 348 -23.73 -19.23 13.00
N ASN A 349 -23.89 -19.20 14.34
CA ASN A 349 -24.59 -18.14 15.08
C ASN A 349 -23.62 -17.27 15.90
N SER A 350 -22.43 -16.96 15.35
CA SER A 350 -21.46 -16.09 16.03
C SER A 350 -22.05 -14.71 16.31
N ILE A 351 -22.26 -14.41 17.59
CA ILE A 351 -22.77 -13.11 18.04
C ILE A 351 -21.74 -12.02 17.72
N LEU A 352 -20.44 -12.27 17.95
CA LEU A 352 -19.39 -11.29 17.70
C LEU A 352 -19.33 -10.91 16.21
N ARG A 353 -19.33 -11.91 15.32
CA ARG A 353 -19.33 -11.69 13.88
C ARG A 353 -20.56 -10.94 13.40
N ASN A 354 -21.74 -11.32 13.87
CA ASN A 354 -22.99 -10.67 13.48
C ASN A 354 -23.03 -9.21 13.96
N GLN A 355 -22.60 -8.93 15.18
CA GLN A 355 -22.49 -7.56 15.70
C GLN A 355 -21.53 -6.70 14.86
N GLN A 356 -20.38 -7.24 14.45
CA GLN A 356 -19.47 -6.53 13.56
C GLN A 356 -20.10 -6.28 12.18
N LEU A 357 -20.76 -7.27 11.59
CA LEU A 357 -21.45 -7.13 10.31
C LEU A 357 -22.52 -6.03 10.36
N GLU A 358 -23.25 -5.90 11.46
CA GLU A 358 -24.21 -4.80 11.65
C GLU A 358 -23.50 -3.43 11.68
N ARG A 359 -22.39 -3.29 12.41
CA ARG A 359 -21.58 -2.05 12.39
C ARG A 359 -21.07 -1.74 10.97
N LEU A 360 -20.64 -2.77 10.24
CA LEU A 360 -20.07 -2.66 8.90
C LEU A 360 -21.04 -2.10 7.86
N LYS A 361 -22.37 -2.26 8.03
CA LYS A 361 -23.37 -1.67 7.12
C LYS A 361 -23.27 -0.15 7.00
N SER A 362 -22.75 0.52 8.04
CA SER A 362 -22.56 1.97 8.06
C SER A 362 -21.23 2.43 7.47
N PHE A 363 -20.35 1.50 7.07
CA PHE A 363 -19.04 1.83 6.55
C PHE A 363 -19.13 2.58 5.22
N GLN A 364 -18.43 3.69 5.13
CA GLN A 364 -18.24 4.44 3.89
C GLN A 364 -16.76 4.41 3.57
N PRO A 365 -16.33 3.69 2.51
CA PRO A 365 -14.93 3.61 2.16
C PRO A 365 -14.44 4.99 1.70
N PRO A 366 -13.20 5.37 2.07
CA PRO A 366 -12.54 6.49 1.43
C PRO A 366 -12.50 6.30 -0.09
N SER A 367 -12.66 7.39 -0.84
CA SER A 367 -12.72 7.35 -2.30
C SER A 367 -11.51 8.02 -2.95
N TRP A 368 -11.12 7.52 -4.13
CA TRP A 368 -10.10 8.19 -4.94
C TRP A 368 -10.58 9.54 -5.46
N THR A 369 -11.90 9.73 -5.62
CA THR A 369 -12.49 11.01 -5.99
C THR A 369 -12.17 12.09 -4.95
N ASP A 370 -12.43 11.81 -3.66
CA ASP A 370 -12.11 12.75 -2.58
C ASP A 370 -10.60 12.98 -2.43
N HIS A 371 -9.81 11.91 -2.66
CA HIS A 371 -8.36 11.98 -2.69
C HIS A 371 -7.85 13.00 -3.71
N PHE A 372 -8.33 12.91 -4.95
CA PHE A 372 -7.89 13.77 -6.04
C PHE A 372 -8.51 15.16 -5.96
N ALA A 373 -9.76 15.31 -5.51
CA ALA A 373 -10.35 16.61 -5.26
C ALA A 373 -9.50 17.45 -4.28
N LYS A 374 -9.02 16.84 -3.19
CA LYS A 374 -8.06 17.50 -2.28
C LYS A 374 -6.75 17.87 -2.97
N LEU A 375 -6.18 16.97 -3.77
CA LEU A 375 -4.93 17.23 -4.49
C LEU A 375 -5.07 18.40 -5.48
N GLU A 376 -6.17 18.45 -6.23
CA GLU A 376 -6.39 19.47 -7.24
C GLU A 376 -6.44 20.88 -6.65
N THR A 377 -6.90 21.04 -5.40
CA THR A 377 -6.85 22.34 -4.71
C THR A 377 -5.44 22.93 -4.61
N TYR A 378 -4.38 22.11 -4.67
CA TYR A 378 -3.00 22.58 -4.69
C TYR A 378 -2.47 22.82 -6.10
N LEU A 379 -2.98 22.10 -7.09
CA LEU A 379 -2.54 22.22 -8.49
C LEU A 379 -3.05 23.51 -9.15
N THR A 380 -4.08 24.13 -8.58
CA THR A 380 -4.71 25.37 -9.08
C THR A 380 -4.16 26.65 -8.46
N VAL A 381 -3.40 26.58 -7.37
CA VAL A 381 -2.89 27.79 -6.69
C VAL A 381 -1.55 28.21 -7.29
N GLU A 382 -1.61 29.15 -8.23
CA GLU A 382 -0.49 30.06 -8.46
C GLU A 382 -0.37 30.95 -7.21
N TYR A 383 0.60 30.66 -6.35
CA TYR A 383 1.04 31.68 -5.39
C TYR A 383 1.85 32.68 -6.22
N GLU A 384 1.31 33.89 -6.33
CA GLU A 384 1.96 35.07 -6.94
C GLU A 384 3.40 35.26 -6.42
#